data_AF-A0A496PUV0-F1
#
_entry.id   AF-A0A496PUV0-F1
#
_cell.length_a   1.000
_cell.length_b   1.000
_cell.length_c   1.000
_cell.angle_alpha   90.00
_cell.angle_beta   90.00
_cell.angle_gamma   90.00
#
_symmetry.space_group_name_H-M   'P 1'
#
loop_
_entity.id
_entity.type
_entity.pdbx_description
1 polymer ?
#
loop_
_entity_poly.entity_id
_entity_poly.type
_entity_poly.pdbx_seq_one_letter_code
_entity_poly.pdbx_strand_id
1 'polypeptide(L)'
;MHVSMRKIQILFPEPQMKRLRELAKVEDRPVSEIVRRAVDRDLEQRAASLGLSPGRPPAFPTFDGGKIQTDAGRMKELIYGHSE
;
A
#
# COMPACT_ATOMS: atom_id res chain seq x y z
N MET A 1 2.60 1.78 -24.04
CA MET A 1 2.62 0.98 -22.80
C MET A 1 1.42 0.04 -22.85
N HIS A 2 1.62 -1.27 -22.75
CA HIS A 2 0.53 -2.25 -22.83
C HIS A 2 -0.20 -2.29 -21.47
N VAL A 3 -1.42 -1.78 -21.39
CA VAL A 3 -2.23 -1.87 -20.16
C VAL A 3 -2.74 -3.31 -20.05
N SER A 4 -2.13 -4.10 -19.16
CA SER A 4 -2.57 -5.47 -18.91
C SER A 4 -3.80 -5.46 -18.00
N MET A 5 -4.98 -5.74 -18.54
CA MET A 5 -6.20 -5.87 -17.74
C MET A 5 -6.15 -7.16 -16.91
N ARG A 6 -6.41 -7.04 -15.60
CA ARG A 6 -6.56 -8.18 -14.69
C ARG A 6 -8.01 -8.27 -14.20
N LYS A 7 -8.60 -9.45 -14.27
CA LYS A 7 -9.97 -9.70 -13.78
C LYS A 7 -9.93 -10.05 -12.30
N ILE A 8 -10.82 -9.43 -11.52
CA ILE A 8 -11.03 -9.71 -10.10
C ILE A 8 -12.52 -9.98 -9.89
N GLN A 9 -12.86 -10.94 -9.04
CA GLN A 9 -14.24 -11.18 -8.60
C GLN A 9 -14.41 -10.57 -7.21
N ILE A 10 -15.37 -9.64 -7.09
CA ILE A 10 -15.69 -8.96 -5.83
C ILE A 10 -17.13 -9.30 -5.46
N LEU A 11 -17.34 -9.73 -4.22
CA LEU A 11 -18.67 -9.99 -3.70
C LEU A 11 -19.24 -8.72 -3.09
N PHE A 12 -20.45 -8.35 -3.52
CA PHE A 12 -21.19 -7.24 -2.95
C PHE A 12 -22.50 -7.78 -2.34
N PRO A 13 -22.81 -7.44 -1.09
CA PRO A 13 -24.07 -7.83 -0.48
C PRO A 13 -25.24 -7.01 -1.05
N GLU A 14 -26.46 -7.53 -0.92
CA GLU A 14 -27.65 -6.69 -1.05
C GLU A 14 -27.80 -5.80 0.20
N PRO A 15 -28.27 -4.54 0.07
CA PRO A 15 -28.86 -3.88 -1.11
C PRO A 15 -27.86 -3.17 -2.03
N GLN A 16 -26.55 -3.33 -1.80
CA GLN A 16 -25.52 -2.57 -2.52
C GLN A 16 -25.49 -2.93 -4.01
N MET A 17 -25.63 -4.22 -4.33
CA MET A 17 -25.74 -4.68 -5.71
C MET A 17 -26.94 -4.10 -6.44
N LYS A 18 -28.12 -4.06 -5.79
CA LYS A 18 -29.30 -3.41 -6.35
C LYS A 18 -29.04 -1.95 -6.71
N ARG A 19 -28.46 -1.17 -5.79
CA ARG A 19 -28.13 0.26 -6.01
C ARG A 19 -27.13 0.45 -7.15
N LEU A 20 -26.09 -0.39 -7.23
CA LEU A 20 -25.12 -0.37 -8.33
C LEU A 20 -25.77 -0.64 -9.69
N ARG A 21 -26.70 -1.60 -9.76
CA ARG A 21 -27.45 -1.90 -10.99
C ARG A 21 -28.39 -0.77 -11.39
N GLU A 22 -29.03 -0.12 -10.43
CA GLU A 22 -29.88 1.05 -10.69
C GLU A 22 -29.06 2.21 -11.25
N LEU A 23 -27.91 2.51 -10.65
CA LEU A 23 -27.01 3.55 -11.15
C LEU A 23 -26.48 3.24 -12.56
N ALA A 24 -26.08 2.00 -12.81
CA ALA A 24 -25.64 1.52 -14.12
C ALA A 24 -26.70 1.73 -15.20
N LYS A 25 -27.99 1.52 -14.87
CA LYS A 25 -29.11 1.78 -15.80
C LYS A 25 -29.30 3.27 -16.07
N VAL A 26 -29.20 4.12 -15.05
CA VAL A 26 -29.37 5.57 -15.19
C VAL A 26 -28.26 6.18 -16.05
N GLU A 27 -27.02 5.71 -15.87
CA GLU A 27 -25.86 6.22 -16.62
C GLU A 27 -25.65 5.56 -17.99
N ASP A 28 -26.45 4.54 -18.34
CA ASP A 28 -26.26 3.68 -19.52
C ASP A 28 -24.83 3.12 -19.62
N ARG A 29 -24.34 2.56 -18.50
CA ARG A 29 -22.98 2.03 -18.38
C ARG A 29 -22.98 0.69 -17.66
N PRO A 30 -22.07 -0.23 -18.02
CA PRO A 30 -21.96 -1.49 -17.30
C PRO A 30 -21.42 -1.27 -15.87
N VAL A 31 -21.86 -2.12 -14.94
CA VAL A 31 -21.46 -2.05 -13.52
C VAL A 31 -19.93 -2.07 -13.35
N SER A 32 -19.21 -2.80 -14.19
CA SER A 32 -17.74 -2.85 -14.15
C SER A 32 -17.08 -1.49 -14.42
N GLU A 33 -17.65 -0.65 -15.28
CA GLU A 33 -17.15 0.70 -15.55
C GLU A 33 -17.44 1.63 -14.38
N ILE A 34 -18.63 1.52 -13.78
CA ILE A 34 -18.99 2.28 -12.58
C ILE A 34 -18.02 1.98 -11.44
N VAL A 35 -17.76 0.69 -11.18
CA VAL A 35 -16.82 0.26 -10.14
C VAL A 35 -15.40 0.74 -10.45
N ARG A 36 -14.93 0.60 -11.70
CA ARG A 36 -13.57 1.07 -12.07
C ARG A 36 -13.40 2.56 -11.81
N ARG A 37 -14.33 3.39 -12.29
CA ARG A 37 -14.31 4.85 -12.06
C ARG A 37 -14.42 5.25 -10.60
N ALA A 38 -15.17 4.48 -9.80
CA ALA A 38 -15.25 4.72 -8.37
C ALA A 38 -13.92 4.41 -7.68
N VAL A 39 -13.28 3.29 -8.03
CA VAL A 39 -11.97 2.89 -7.52
C VAL A 39 -10.88 3.87 -7.95
N ASP A 40 -10.85 4.29 -9.22
CA ASP A 40 -9.86 5.24 -9.73
C ASP A 40 -9.92 6.55 -8.94
N ARG A 41 -11.12 7.10 -8.72
CA ARG A 41 -11.32 8.32 -7.91
C ARG A 41 -10.91 8.15 -6.45
N ASP A 42 -11.27 7.04 -5.81
CA ASP A 42 -10.89 6.78 -4.41
C ASP A 42 -9.37 6.60 -4.27
N LEU A 43 -8.72 5.93 -5.22
CA LEU A 43 -7.26 5.78 -5.24
C LEU A 43 -6.55 7.12 -5.44
N GLU A 44 -7.02 7.97 -6.36
CA GLU A 44 -6.47 9.32 -6.53
C GLU A 44 -6.59 10.16 -5.26
N GLN A 45 -7.77 10.14 -4.61
CA GLN A 45 -8.01 10.87 -3.37
C GLN A 45 -7.14 10.35 -2.20
N ARG A 46 -7.03 9.03 -2.06
CA ARG A 46 -6.22 8.40 -1.00
C ARG A 46 -4.73 8.50 -1.25
N ALA A 47 -4.27 8.44 -2.50
CA ALA A 47 -2.85 8.60 -2.83
C ALA A 47 -2.33 9.96 -2.38
N ALA A 48 -3.12 11.02 -2.58
CA ALA A 48 -2.83 12.36 -2.06
C ALA A 48 -2.75 12.38 -0.52
N SER A 49 -3.63 11.63 0.15
CA SER A 49 -3.74 11.62 1.62
C SER A 49 -2.68 10.75 2.30
N LEU A 50 -2.23 9.68 1.64
CA LEU A 50 -1.26 8.71 2.16
C LEU A 50 0.19 9.04 1.75
N GLY A 51 0.41 10.11 0.97
CA GLY A 51 1.73 10.45 0.45
C GLY A 51 2.34 9.34 -0.42
N LEU A 52 1.50 8.49 -1.01
CA LEU A 52 1.89 7.41 -1.90
C LEU A 52 2.23 8.01 -3.27
N SER A 53 3.42 8.59 -3.39
CA SER A 53 3.96 8.94 -4.70
C SER A 53 4.30 7.65 -5.47
N PRO A 54 3.91 7.52 -6.74
CA PRO A 54 4.33 6.40 -7.56
C PRO A 54 5.87 6.39 -7.63
N GLY A 55 6.49 5.36 -7.07
CA GLY A 55 7.95 5.20 -7.03
C GLY A 55 8.61 5.34 -5.65
N ARG A 56 7.87 5.67 -4.59
CA ARG A 56 8.44 5.64 -3.23
C ARG A 56 8.45 4.19 -2.71
N PRO A 57 9.62 3.55 -2.52
CA PRO A 57 9.65 2.25 -1.86
C PRO A 57 9.06 2.37 -0.46
N PRO A 58 8.35 1.35 0.04
CA PRO A 58 7.81 1.37 1.40
C PRO A 58 8.97 1.66 2.36
N ALA A 59 8.87 2.76 3.09
CA ALA A 59 9.82 3.09 4.13
C ALA A 59 9.58 2.11 5.29
N PHE A 60 10.36 1.02 5.31
CA PHE A 60 10.43 0.19 6.50
C PHE A 60 10.96 1.06 7.65
N PRO A 61 10.41 0.93 8.87
CA PRO A 61 10.95 1.63 10.02
C PRO A 61 12.38 1.15 10.26
N THR A 62 13.36 1.92 9.80
CA THR A 62 14.77 1.69 10.04
C THR A 62 15.17 2.40 11.32
N PHE A 63 15.70 1.65 12.28
CA PHE A 63 16.31 2.20 13.49
C PHE A 63 17.75 2.63 13.18
N ASP A 64 18.09 3.90 13.40
CA ASP A 64 19.47 4.37 13.35
C ASP A 64 20.15 4.08 14.69
N GLY A 65 20.99 3.04 14.72
CA GLY A 65 21.75 2.62 15.90
C GLY A 65 22.94 3.53 16.24
N GLY A 66 23.13 4.63 15.50
CA GLY A 66 24.26 5.53 15.68
C GLY A 66 25.59 4.95 15.18
N LYS A 67 26.67 5.70 15.43
CA LYS A 67 28.02 5.29 15.03
C LYS A 67 28.58 4.27 16.01
N ILE A 68 29.21 3.22 15.48
CA ILE A 68 29.99 2.27 16.29
C ILE A 68 31.13 3.04 16.97
N GLN A 69 31.14 3.04 18.31
CA GLN A 69 32.09 3.84 19.11
C GLN A 69 33.39 3.12 19.45
N THR A 70 33.54 1.85 19.06
CA THR A 70 34.70 1.02 19.41
C THR A 70 35.13 0.13 18.24
N ASP A 71 36.38 -0.30 18.24
CA ASP A 71 36.89 -1.25 17.25
C ASP A 71 36.34 -2.66 17.47
N ALA A 72 36.12 -3.40 16.38
CA ALA A 72 35.56 -4.75 16.41
C ALA A 72 36.36 -5.72 17.31
N GLY A 73 37.69 -5.60 17.31
CA GLY A 73 38.57 -6.45 18.13
C GLY A 73 38.38 -6.26 19.63
N ARG A 74 37.92 -5.07 20.05
CA ARG A 74 37.77 -4.70 21.47
C ARG A 74 36.35 -4.91 22.01
N MET A 75 35.39 -5.22 21.13
CA MET A 75 33.98 -5.40 21.52
C MET A 75 33.79 -6.52 22.56
N LYS A 76 34.51 -7.65 22.42
CA LYS A 76 34.39 -8.79 23.34
C LYS A 76 34.82 -8.41 24.76
N GLU A 77 35.95 -7.72 24.89
CA GLU A 77 36.47 -7.26 26.19
C GLU A 77 35.53 -6.25 26.86
N LEU A 78 34.93 -5.35 26.08
CA LEU A 78 34.00 -4.34 26.60
C LEU A 78 32.66 -4.94 27.07
N ILE A 79 32.20 -6.02 26.43
CA ILE A 79 30.93 -6.67 26.78
C ILE A 79 31.10 -7.63 27.97
N TYR A 80 32.19 -8.40 28.00
CA TYR A 80 32.36 -9.50 28.96
C TYR A 80 33.38 -9.20 30.07
N GLY A 81 34.09 -8.07 30.01
CA GLY A 81 35.22 -7.77 30.89
C GLY A 81 36.42 -8.69 30.62
N HIS A 82 37.58 -8.34 31.19
CA HIS A 82 38.74 -9.22 31.17
C HIS A 82 38.40 -10.51 31.93
N SER A 83 38.21 -11.60 31.20
CA SER A 83 38.32 -12.95 31.78
C SER A 83 39.81 -13.20 31.98
N GLU A 84 40.26 -13.12 33.23
CA GLU A 84 41.59 -13.60 33.65
C GLU A 84 41.78 -15.08 33.34
#